data_AF-A0A7Y4LYU5-F1
#
_entry.id   AF-A0A7Y4LYU5-F1
#
_cell.length_a   1.000
_cell.length_b   1.000
_cell.length_c   1.000
_cell.angle_alpha   90.00
_cell.angle_beta   90.00
_cell.angle_gamma   90.00
#
_symmetry.space_group_name_H-M   'P 1'
#
loop_
_entity.id
_entity.type
_entity.pdbx_description
1 polymer ?
#
loop_
_entity_poly.entity_id
_entity_poly.type
_entity_poly.pdbx_seq_one_letter_code
_entity_poly.pdbx_strand_id
1 'polypeptide(L)'
;MNQPEVLDSDIRALQQWLRAAWQQLGDPSLTVFARRELRNQMKQCSDDLRRCLNRVAEPQPEPVRPPASTYSRPSLRILSW
;
A
#
# COMPACT_ATOMS: atom_id res chain seq x y z
N MET A 1 -12.94 -6.02 -7.87
CA MET A 1 -12.65 -5.44 -6.55
C MET A 1 -11.48 -4.51 -6.71
N ASN A 2 -11.63 -3.24 -6.32
CA ASN A 2 -10.58 -2.26 -6.51
C ASN A 2 -9.48 -2.49 -5.46
N GLN A 3 -8.23 -2.49 -5.89
CA GLN A 3 -7.02 -2.55 -5.05
C GLN A 3 -7.09 -1.70 -3.75
N PRO A 4 -7.66 -0.47 -3.75
CA PRO A 4 -7.85 0.32 -2.53
C PRO A 4 -8.84 -0.28 -1.50
N GLU A 5 -9.89 -0.98 -1.92
CA GLU A 5 -10.92 -1.52 -1.01
C GLU A 5 -10.37 -2.71 -0.20
N VAL A 6 -9.53 -3.53 -0.84
CA VAL A 6 -8.83 -4.64 -0.18
C VAL A 6 -7.84 -4.10 0.85
N LEU A 7 -7.10 -3.04 0.49
CA LEU A 7 -6.15 -2.41 1.40
C LEU A 7 -6.84 -1.80 2.64
N ASP A 8 -7.98 -1.14 2.47
CA ASP A 8 -8.74 -0.56 3.59
C ASP A 8 -9.27 -1.65 4.54
N SER A 9 -9.77 -2.76 3.98
CA SER A 9 -10.20 -3.92 4.76
C SER A 9 -9.05 -4.55 5.54
N ASP A 10 -7.89 -4.72 4.92
CA ASP A 10 -6.70 -5.29 5.56
C ASP A 10 -6.16 -4.37 6.68
N ILE A 11 -6.17 -3.06 6.45
CA ILE A 11 -5.79 -2.07 7.48
C ILE A 11 -6.73 -2.17 8.69
N ARG A 12 -8.05 -2.26 8.47
CA ARG A 12 -9.02 -2.42 9.56
C ARG A 12 -8.84 -3.74 10.31
N ALA A 13 -8.60 -4.84 9.60
CA ALA A 13 -8.32 -6.13 10.21
C ALA A 13 -7.06 -6.08 11.10
N LEU A 14 -5.99 -5.45 10.61
CA LEU A 14 -4.74 -5.27 11.37
C LEU A 14 -4.93 -4.37 12.60
N GLN A 15 -5.70 -3.29 12.49
CA GLN A 15 -6.04 -2.45 13.63
C GLN A 15 -6.85 -3.20 14.70
N GLN A 16 -7.84 -4.00 14.27
CA GLN A 16 -8.64 -4.83 15.17
C GLN A 16 -7.76 -5.86 15.88
N TRP A 17 -6.85 -6.50 15.14
CA TRP A 17 -5.90 -7.46 15.69
C TRP A 17 -4.96 -6.81 16.71
N LEU A 18 -4.38 -5.65 16.40
CA LEU A 18 -3.54 -4.89 17.34
C LEU A 18 -4.31 -4.56 18.62
N ARG A 19 -5.57 -4.14 18.50
CA ARG A 19 -6.42 -3.82 19.66
C ARG A 19 -6.68 -5.03 20.53
N ALA A 20 -6.96 -6.19 19.94
CA ALA A 20 -7.11 -7.45 20.65
C ALA A 20 -5.80 -7.88 21.33
N ALA A 21 -4.65 -7.74 20.66
CA ALA A 21 -3.34 -8.03 21.23
C ALA A 21 -3.00 -7.13 22.42
N TRP A 22 -3.36 -5.84 22.37
CA TRP A 22 -3.22 -4.94 23.53
C TRP A 22 -4.08 -5.37 24.72
N GLN A 23 -5.30 -5.85 24.49
CA GLN A 23 -6.17 -6.40 25.54
C GLN A 23 -5.57 -7.68 26.14
N GLN A 24 -5.06 -8.58 25.29
CA GLN A 24 -4.38 -9.79 25.75
C GLN A 24 -3.12 -9.46 26.56
N LEU A 25 -2.36 -8.42 26.19
CA LEU A 25 -1.20 -7.98 26.96
C LEU A 25 -1.58 -7.57 28.40
N GLY A 26 -2.82 -7.14 28.64
CA GLY A 26 -3.32 -6.83 29.98
C GLY A 26 -3.63 -8.06 30.83
N ASP A 27 -3.71 -9.25 30.21
CA ASP A 27 -4.05 -10.48 30.90
C ASP A 27 -2.91 -10.92 31.85
N PRO A 28 -3.19 -11.10 33.16
CA PRO A 28 -2.20 -11.58 34.12
C PRO A 28 -1.83 -13.06 33.93
N SER A 29 -2.63 -13.84 33.18
CA SER A 29 -2.34 -15.25 32.88
C SER A 29 -1.21 -15.44 31.85
N LEU A 30 -0.83 -14.38 31.13
CA LEU A 30 0.29 -14.43 30.18
C LEU A 30 1.63 -14.53 30.91
N THR A 31 2.39 -15.56 30.53
CA THR A 31 3.80 -15.69 30.92
C THR A 31 4.61 -14.49 30.42
N VAL A 32 5.69 -14.17 31.13
CA VAL A 32 6.60 -13.07 30.75
C VAL A 32 7.13 -13.26 29.32
N PHE A 33 7.39 -14.51 28.93
CA PHE A 33 7.81 -14.87 27.57
C PHE A 33 6.71 -14.56 26.55
N ALA A 34 5.49 -15.06 26.75
CA ALA A 34 4.38 -14.83 25.82
C ALA A 34 4.05 -13.33 25.67
N ARG A 35 4.15 -12.56 26.77
CA ARG A 35 3.99 -11.09 26.75
C ARG A 35 5.08 -10.38 25.95
N ARG A 36 6.31 -10.89 25.96
CA ARG A 36 7.42 -10.33 25.18
C ARG A 36 7.28 -10.70 23.71
N GLU A 37 6.89 -11.94 23.44
CA GLU A 37 6.66 -12.47 22.11
C GLU A 37 5.50 -11.75 21.41
N LEU A 38 4.39 -11.53 22.10
CA LEU A 38 3.25 -10.75 21.61
C LEU A 38 3.67 -9.32 21.25
N ARG A 39 4.46 -8.66 22.10
CA ARG A 39 5.01 -7.32 21.81
C ARG A 39 5.93 -7.30 20.59
N ASN A 40 6.76 -8.32 20.42
CA ASN A 40 7.64 -8.42 19.25
C ASN A 40 6.82 -8.56 17.97
N GLN A 41 5.82 -9.44 17.97
CA GLN A 41 4.91 -9.62 16.83
C GLN A 41 4.14 -8.34 16.51
N MET A 42 3.61 -7.64 17.52
CA MET A 42 2.95 -6.34 17.33
C MET A 42 3.87 -5.30 16.66
N LYS A 43 5.15 -5.25 17.08
CA LYS A 43 6.15 -4.36 16.45
C LYS A 43 6.39 -4.74 15.00
N GLN A 44 6.63 -6.02 14.72
CA GLN A 44 6.93 -6.49 13.37
C GLN A 44 5.75 -6.25 12.41
N CYS A 45 4.52 -6.55 12.83
CA CYS A 45 3.32 -6.26 12.05
C CYS A 45 3.15 -4.76 11.78
N SER A 46 3.47 -3.89 12.75
CA SER A 46 3.39 -2.44 12.58
C SER A 46 4.43 -1.93 11.58
N ASP A 47 5.66 -2.45 11.64
CA ASP A 47 6.72 -2.10 10.69
C ASP A 47 6.40 -2.58 9.27
N ASP A 48 5.85 -3.79 9.11
CA ASP A 48 5.43 -4.31 7.82
C ASP A 48 4.25 -3.52 7.22
N LEU A 49 3.25 -3.16 8.04
CA LEU A 49 2.18 -2.26 7.62
C LEU A 49 2.74 -0.93 7.11
N ARG A 50 3.68 -0.33 7.86
CA ARG A 50 4.31 0.93 7.49
C ARG A 50 5.09 0.81 6.17
N ARG A 51 5.78 -0.31 5.93
CA ARG A 51 6.45 -0.57 4.64
C ARG A 51 5.45 -0.69 3.50
N CYS A 52 4.36 -1.42 3.69
CA CYS A 52 3.30 -1.56 2.68
C CYS A 52 2.66 -0.21 2.35
N LEU A 53 2.32 0.59 3.37
CA LEU A 53 1.78 1.94 3.19
C LEU A 53 2.78 2.86 2.47
N ASN A 54 4.07 2.82 2.83
CA ASN A 54 5.09 3.59 2.14
C ASN A 54 5.24 3.17 0.67
N ARG A 55 5.16 1.88 0.34
CA ARG A 55 5.19 1.40 -1.06
C ARG A 55 3.98 1.87 -1.87
N VAL A 56 2.81 1.99 -1.24
CA VAL A 56 1.61 2.51 -1.90
C VAL A 56 1.62 4.04 -2.00
N ALA A 57 2.28 4.72 -1.05
CA ALA A 57 2.43 6.16 -1.00
C ALA A 57 3.61 6.70 -1.83
N GLU A 58 4.57 5.85 -2.21
CA GLU A 58 5.54 6.23 -3.23
C GLU A 58 4.79 6.54 -4.53
N PRO A 59 5.01 7.72 -5.12
CA PRO A 59 4.44 8.03 -6.41
C PRO A 59 4.99 6.97 -7.38
N GLN A 60 4.11 6.12 -7.89
CA GLN A 60 4.38 5.34 -9.08
C GLN A 60 5.04 6.32 -10.07
N PRO A 61 6.25 6.05 -10.57
CA PRO A 61 6.82 6.88 -11.62
C PRO A 61 5.75 6.91 -12.71
N GLU A 62 5.21 8.10 -13.00
CA GLU A 62 4.32 8.27 -14.13
C GLU A 62 5.00 7.56 -15.30
N PRO A 63 4.31 6.66 -16.03
CA PRO A 63 4.84 6.23 -17.30
C PRO A 63 5.01 7.50 -18.11
N VAL A 64 6.27 7.93 -18.24
CA VAL A 64 6.66 9.12 -18.98
C VAL A 64 6.00 8.96 -20.34
N ARG A 65 4.89 9.66 -20.55
CA ARG A 65 4.16 9.63 -21.80
C ARG A 65 5.19 10.02 -22.84
N PRO A 66 5.50 9.16 -23.84
CA PRO A 66 6.39 9.57 -24.89
C PRO A 66 5.83 10.89 -25.47
N PRO A 67 6.69 11.90 -25.69
CA PRO A 67 6.23 13.20 -26.17
C PRO A 67 5.34 12.96 -27.39
N ALA A 68 4.13 13.51 -27.35
CA ALA A 68 3.15 13.35 -28.41
C ALA A 68 3.86 13.55 -29.75
N SER A 69 3.80 12.48 -30.56
CA SER A 69 4.36 12.39 -31.90
C SER A 69 4.34 13.76 -32.58
N THR A 70 5.52 14.22 -33.01
CA THR A 70 5.69 15.40 -33.85
C THR A 70 4.71 15.32 -34.99
N TYR A 71 3.76 16.25 -34.99
CA TYR A 71 2.73 16.43 -36.00
C TYR A 71 3.33 16.27 -37.41
N SER A 72 3.08 15.14 -38.04
CA SER A 72 3.52 14.88 -39.40
C SER A 72 2.59 15.62 -40.35
N ARG A 73 3.14 16.63 -41.02
CA ARG A 73 2.45 17.52 -41.95
C ARG A 73 1.75 16.68 -43.04
N PRO A 74 0.41 16.75 -43.18
CA PRO A 74 -0.25 16.03 -44.26
C PRO A 74 0.14 16.66 -45.59
N SER A 75 0.69 15.85 -46.50
CA SER A 75 1.02 16.24 -47.87
C SER A 75 -0.27 16.39 -48.67
N LEU A 76 -0.82 17.61 -48.66
CA LEU A 76 -1.91 17.99 -49.55
C LEU A 76 -1.40 17.93 -50.99
N ARG A 77 -1.74 16.85 -51.70
CA ARG A 77 -1.59 16.77 -53.16
C ARG A 77 -2.64 17.68 -53.77
N ILE A 78 -2.22 18.88 -54.16
CA ILE A 78 -3.04 19.78 -54.97
C ILE A 78 -3.11 19.16 -56.38
N LEU A 79 -4.31 18.74 -56.79
CA LEU A 79 -4.58 18.31 -58.16
C LEU A 79 -4.53 19.55 -59.06
N SER A 80 -3.46 19.64 -59.85
CA SER A 80 -3.30 20.57 -60.97
C SER A 80 -4.26 20.19 -62.11
N TRP A 81 -5.00 21.17 -62.61
CA TRP A 81 -5.62 21.21 -63.93
C TRP A 81 -5.30 22.55 -64.58
#